data_AF-A0A2E7TLN2-F1
#
_entry.id   AF-A0A2E7TLN2-F1
#
_cell.length_a   1.000
_cell.length_b   1.000
_cell.length_c   1.000
_cell.angle_alpha   90.00
_cell.angle_beta   90.00
_cell.angle_gamma   90.00
#
_symmetry.space_group_name_H-M   'P 1'
#
loop_
_entity.id
_entity.type
_entity.pdbx_description
1 polymer ?
#
loop_
_entity_poly.entity_id
_entity_poly.type
_entity_poly.pdbx_seq_one_letter_code
_entity_poly.pdbx_strand_id
1 'polypeptide(L)'
;MAGPTSFAYQNLGFGGGGTKANVEGLYLIVAGGGGGGGGVTHHGVAYHGGGGAGAGGYREISSEVELFETGTAYAVVIGSGGSAGGGSDSGGATDGGKGGNSSIVTLQGTISSTGGGQGGSASAFSSETGPRNGATGGSGGGGGGSYNAAGSGASGNEGSYTPAEGNSGGNGAGANYQWSSGGGGGGASGSGGTGGSGSGGANRGAGGSGTSGFDGVTRGVGAHGAHHGGQDSNGANTGGGGTGGWAGGAASGGSGVIVLRFPDSFTVDTSLTTSTYTESTSSGNRTVVVKSTGNIGFA
;
A
#
# COMPACT_ATOMS: atom_id res chain seq x y z
N MET A 1 23.15 78.04 -14.52
CA MET A 1 23.38 76.79 -15.28
C MET A 1 23.48 75.66 -14.28
N ALA A 2 22.43 74.85 -14.14
CA ALA A 2 22.43 73.67 -13.29
C ALA A 2 23.15 72.54 -14.03
N GLY A 3 24.22 72.01 -13.44
CA GLY A 3 24.97 70.90 -14.01
C GLY A 3 24.17 69.59 -13.99
N PRO A 4 24.55 68.59 -14.81
CA PRO A 4 23.85 67.31 -14.85
C PRO A 4 24.03 66.57 -13.52
N THR A 5 22.91 66.21 -12.90
CA THR A 5 22.82 65.24 -11.81
C THR A 5 23.18 63.86 -12.36
N SER A 6 24.23 63.25 -11.81
CA SER A 6 24.61 61.87 -12.14
C SER A 6 23.55 60.90 -11.66
N PHE A 7 23.10 60.03 -12.56
CA PHE A 7 22.32 58.84 -12.20
C PHE A 7 23.31 57.76 -11.77
N ALA A 8 23.26 57.36 -10.50
CA ALA A 8 23.90 56.14 -10.05
C ALA A 8 23.17 54.95 -10.70
N TYR A 9 23.85 54.23 -11.59
CA TYR A 9 23.39 52.91 -11.99
C TYR A 9 23.51 51.99 -10.76
N GLN A 10 22.37 51.62 -10.17
CA GLN A 10 22.31 50.50 -9.25
C GLN A 10 22.57 49.24 -10.08
N ASN A 11 23.76 48.67 -9.93
CA ASN A 11 24.06 47.35 -10.45
C ASN A 11 23.20 46.38 -9.65
N LEU A 12 22.03 46.01 -10.18
CA LEU A 12 21.24 44.89 -9.69
C LEU A 12 22.09 43.65 -9.94
N GLY A 13 22.90 43.29 -8.96
CA GLY A 13 23.58 42.02 -8.93
C GLY A 13 22.52 40.94 -8.95
N PHE A 14 22.23 40.39 -10.14
CA PHE A 14 21.71 39.05 -10.25
C PHE A 14 22.79 38.17 -9.62
N GLY A 15 22.68 37.91 -8.32
CA GLY A 15 23.53 36.96 -7.62
C GLY A 15 23.55 35.72 -8.50
N GLY A 16 24.75 35.29 -8.89
CA GLY A 16 24.95 34.20 -9.85
C GLY A 16 24.24 32.96 -9.35
N GLY A 17 22.97 32.80 -9.76
CA GLY A 17 22.23 31.58 -9.62
C GLY A 17 22.90 30.62 -10.56
N GLY A 18 23.86 29.85 -10.03
CA GLY A 18 24.45 28.74 -10.76
C GLY A 18 23.31 27.94 -11.36
N THR A 19 23.43 27.61 -12.64
CA THR A 19 22.45 26.77 -13.32
C THR A 19 22.23 25.52 -12.48
N LYS A 20 21.01 25.35 -11.96
CA LYS A 20 20.60 24.13 -11.27
C LYS A 20 20.82 22.96 -12.22
N ALA A 21 21.41 21.88 -11.72
CA ALA A 21 21.62 20.68 -12.51
C ALA A 21 20.35 19.83 -12.47
N ASN A 22 20.02 19.18 -13.58
CA ASN A 22 18.94 18.20 -13.62
C ASN A 22 19.45 16.87 -13.09
N VAL A 23 18.65 16.24 -12.24
CA VAL A 23 18.84 14.88 -11.75
C VAL A 23 17.81 14.01 -12.46
N GLU A 24 18.29 13.11 -13.30
CA GLU A 24 17.47 12.08 -13.93
C GLU A 24 17.34 10.89 -12.97
N GLY A 25 16.11 10.50 -12.67
CA GLY A 25 15.83 9.45 -11.68
C GLY A 25 14.79 8.45 -12.15
N LEU A 26 14.99 7.19 -11.78
CA LEU A 26 13.99 6.13 -11.81
C LEU A 26 13.22 6.13 -10.49
N TYR A 27 11.97 5.65 -10.51
CA TYR A 27 11.17 5.55 -9.31
C TYR A 27 10.39 4.24 -9.19
N LEU A 28 10.16 3.88 -7.94
CA LEU A 28 9.19 2.89 -7.52
C LEU A 28 8.34 3.51 -6.39
N ILE A 29 7.03 3.58 -6.57
CA ILE A 29 6.08 4.03 -5.56
C ILE A 29 5.23 2.84 -5.13
N VAL A 30 5.20 2.61 -3.82
CA VAL A 30 4.30 1.64 -3.19
C VAL A 30 3.42 2.37 -2.19
N ALA A 31 2.10 2.26 -2.34
CA ALA A 31 1.13 2.83 -1.40
C ALA A 31 1.04 2.03 -0.09
N GLY A 32 0.34 2.55 0.91
CA GLY A 32 0.06 1.78 2.12
C GLY A 32 -0.92 0.63 1.83
N GLY A 33 -0.74 -0.53 2.46
CA GLY A 33 -1.66 -1.66 2.32
C GLY A 33 -2.90 -1.51 3.18
N GLY A 34 -3.98 -2.24 2.85
CA GLY A 34 -5.20 -2.25 3.65
C GLY A 34 -5.04 -3.06 4.95
N GLY A 35 -5.99 -2.90 5.89
CA GLY A 35 -6.12 -3.74 7.08
C GLY A 35 -7.06 -4.93 6.85
N GLY A 36 -6.80 -6.03 7.55
CA GLY A 36 -7.60 -7.26 7.42
C GLY A 36 -8.96 -7.15 8.11
N GLY A 37 -9.93 -7.93 7.65
CA GLY A 37 -11.27 -7.99 8.25
C GLY A 37 -11.29 -8.85 9.52
N GLY A 38 -12.17 -8.51 10.46
CA GLY A 38 -12.41 -9.30 11.67
C GLY A 38 -13.19 -10.59 11.41
N GLY A 39 -12.84 -11.65 12.12
CA GLY A 39 -13.61 -12.89 12.18
C GLY A 39 -14.63 -12.88 13.32
N VAL A 40 -15.58 -13.81 13.27
CA VAL A 40 -16.61 -13.95 14.30
C VAL A 40 -16.71 -15.39 14.80
N THR A 41 -16.94 -15.52 16.10
CA THR A 41 -17.32 -16.76 16.77
C THR A 41 -18.78 -16.70 17.19
N HIS A 42 -19.49 -17.81 17.12
CA HIS A 42 -20.85 -17.89 17.67
C HIS A 42 -20.95 -19.07 18.63
N HIS A 43 -21.36 -18.81 19.88
CA HIS A 43 -21.70 -19.74 20.97
C HIS A 43 -21.68 -21.25 20.66
N GLY A 44 -20.50 -21.84 20.46
CA GLY A 44 -20.33 -23.29 20.26
C GLY A 44 -20.69 -23.85 18.86
N VAL A 45 -20.91 -22.99 17.87
CA VAL A 45 -21.18 -23.36 16.46
C VAL A 45 -20.08 -22.78 15.55
N ALA A 46 -19.91 -23.37 14.37
CA ALA A 46 -18.80 -23.16 13.42
C ALA A 46 -18.28 -21.71 13.30
N TYR A 47 -16.95 -21.55 13.12
CA TYR A 47 -16.31 -20.23 13.06
C TYR A 47 -16.12 -19.71 11.63
N HIS A 48 -16.13 -18.39 11.50
CA HIS A 48 -15.99 -17.68 10.23
C HIS A 48 -14.82 -16.69 10.25
N GLY A 49 -13.91 -16.80 9.28
CA GLY A 49 -12.73 -15.94 9.17
C GLY A 49 -12.99 -14.66 8.38
N GLY A 50 -12.37 -13.56 8.79
CA GLY A 50 -12.33 -12.33 8.00
C GLY A 50 -11.44 -12.45 6.77
N GLY A 51 -11.69 -11.61 5.76
CA GLY A 51 -10.91 -11.51 4.52
C GLY A 51 -9.56 -10.83 4.74
N GLY A 52 -8.57 -11.22 3.94
CA GLY A 52 -7.25 -10.59 3.90
C GLY A 52 -7.29 -9.27 3.15
N ALA A 53 -6.47 -8.30 3.57
CA ALA A 53 -6.42 -7.01 2.90
C ALA A 53 -5.59 -7.03 1.62
N GLY A 54 -5.94 -6.15 0.69
CA GLY A 54 -5.15 -5.89 -0.51
C GLY A 54 -3.87 -5.13 -0.18
N ALA A 55 -2.83 -5.42 -0.94
CA ALA A 55 -1.62 -4.60 -0.97
C ALA A 55 -1.89 -3.16 -1.46
N GLY A 56 -1.01 -2.24 -1.10
CA GLY A 56 -0.92 -0.94 -1.74
C GLY A 56 -0.55 -1.08 -3.21
N GLY A 57 -0.97 -0.12 -4.03
CA GLY A 57 -0.62 -0.08 -5.44
C GLY A 57 0.90 -0.04 -5.62
N TYR A 58 1.36 -0.73 -6.65
CA TYR A 58 2.76 -0.81 -7.06
C TYR A 58 2.92 -0.12 -8.42
N ARG A 59 3.76 0.90 -8.47
CA ARG A 59 4.10 1.59 -9.72
C ARG A 59 5.60 1.74 -9.84
N GLU A 60 6.16 1.18 -10.90
CA GLU A 60 7.59 1.24 -11.19
C GLU A 60 7.79 1.79 -12.59
N ILE A 61 8.69 2.75 -12.71
CA ILE A 61 9.29 3.13 -13.98
C ILE A 61 10.78 2.84 -13.90
N SER A 62 11.23 1.96 -14.79
CA SER A 62 12.61 1.51 -14.88
C SER A 62 13.30 1.93 -16.18
N SER A 63 12.58 2.55 -17.11
CA SER A 63 13.09 2.96 -18.43
C SER A 63 12.88 4.43 -18.80
N GLU A 64 11.88 5.09 -18.23
CA GLU A 64 11.64 6.53 -18.43
C GLU A 64 12.18 7.30 -17.22
N VAL A 65 12.84 8.43 -17.46
CA VAL A 65 13.47 9.21 -16.39
C VAL A 65 12.53 10.32 -15.93
N GLU A 66 12.33 10.39 -14.62
CA GLU A 66 11.75 11.57 -13.98
C GLU A 66 12.83 12.63 -13.79
N LEU A 67 12.40 13.90 -13.87
CA LEU A 67 13.30 15.03 -13.75
C LEU A 67 13.13 15.71 -12.40
N PHE A 68 14.26 15.91 -11.74
CA PHE A 68 14.41 16.75 -10.56
C PHE A 68 15.49 17.81 -10.82
N GLU A 69 15.51 18.86 -10.03
CA GLU A 69 16.48 19.94 -10.05
C GLU A 69 17.21 19.99 -8.71
N THR A 70 18.53 20.21 -8.75
CA THR A 70 19.29 20.44 -7.52
C THR A 70 18.84 21.71 -6.81
N GLY A 71 18.91 21.71 -5.48
CA GLY A 71 18.46 22.84 -4.66
C GLY A 71 16.95 23.10 -4.69
N THR A 72 16.15 22.07 -5.01
CA THR A 72 14.68 22.11 -4.96
C THR A 72 14.17 21.03 -4.00
N ALA A 73 13.22 21.39 -3.14
CA ALA A 73 12.56 20.45 -2.23
C ALA A 73 11.29 19.91 -2.89
N TYR A 74 11.20 18.60 -3.02
CA TYR A 74 10.08 17.88 -3.62
C TYR A 74 9.22 17.23 -2.55
N ALA A 75 7.93 17.54 -2.54
CA ALA A 75 7.00 16.98 -1.57
C ALA A 75 6.80 15.48 -1.83
N VAL A 76 6.85 14.71 -0.74
CA VAL A 76 6.64 13.26 -0.70
C VAL A 76 5.55 12.94 0.32
N VAL A 77 4.58 12.13 -0.09
CA VAL A 77 3.56 11.55 0.78
C VAL A 77 3.76 10.03 0.81
N ILE A 78 3.91 9.49 2.01
CA ILE A 78 3.94 8.05 2.24
C ILE A 78 2.59 7.61 2.80
N GLY A 79 1.91 6.74 2.07
CA GLY A 79 0.62 6.20 2.48
C GLY A 79 0.71 5.41 3.78
N SER A 80 -0.17 5.70 4.74
CA SER A 80 -0.29 4.89 5.95
C SER A 80 -0.88 3.52 5.64
N GLY A 81 -0.59 2.52 6.48
CA GLY A 81 -1.35 1.28 6.45
C GLY A 81 -2.79 1.46 6.93
N GLY A 82 -3.70 0.61 6.47
CA GLY A 82 -5.07 0.55 6.95
C GLY A 82 -5.18 -0.11 8.33
N SER A 83 -6.14 0.32 9.14
CA SER A 83 -6.38 -0.24 10.48
C SER A 83 -6.93 -1.66 10.43
N ALA A 84 -6.53 -2.51 11.38
CA ALA A 84 -7.13 -3.82 11.59
C ALA A 84 -8.64 -3.75 11.89
N GLY A 85 -9.41 -4.71 11.39
CA GLY A 85 -10.77 -4.99 11.83
C GLY A 85 -10.81 -5.71 13.19
N GLY A 86 -11.82 -5.42 13.99
CA GLY A 86 -12.10 -6.07 15.26
C GLY A 86 -12.79 -7.42 15.07
N GLY A 87 -12.28 -8.47 15.72
CA GLY A 87 -12.99 -9.74 15.86
C GLY A 87 -13.97 -9.70 17.03
N SER A 88 -14.97 -10.58 17.03
CA SER A 88 -15.96 -10.65 18.10
C SER A 88 -16.45 -12.07 18.34
N ASP A 89 -16.71 -12.39 19.61
CA ASP A 89 -17.38 -13.63 20.02
C ASP A 89 -18.89 -13.46 20.24
N SER A 90 -19.39 -12.23 20.10
CA SER A 90 -20.75 -11.82 20.49
C SER A 90 -21.52 -11.13 19.36
N GLY A 91 -21.12 -11.35 18.10
CA GLY A 91 -21.94 -11.03 16.93
C GLY A 91 -21.57 -9.76 16.15
N GLY A 92 -20.43 -9.13 16.41
CA GLY A 92 -20.02 -7.91 15.69
C GLY A 92 -18.55 -7.90 15.27
N ALA A 93 -18.22 -8.44 14.10
CA ALA A 93 -16.93 -8.21 13.47
C ALA A 93 -16.94 -6.93 12.64
N THR A 94 -15.79 -6.26 12.50
CA THR A 94 -15.66 -5.08 11.65
C THR A 94 -14.70 -5.33 10.49
N ASP A 95 -14.91 -4.62 9.39
CA ASP A 95 -13.96 -4.58 8.29
C ASP A 95 -12.64 -3.95 8.76
N GLY A 96 -11.58 -4.20 7.99
CA GLY A 96 -10.37 -3.38 8.10
C GLY A 96 -10.57 -1.99 7.49
N GLY A 97 -9.56 -1.14 7.62
CA GLY A 97 -9.47 0.15 6.93
C GLY A 97 -8.71 0.03 5.60
N LYS A 98 -8.99 0.93 4.64
CA LYS A 98 -8.16 1.10 3.44
C LYS A 98 -6.78 1.65 3.80
N GLY A 99 -5.77 1.31 2.99
CA GLY A 99 -4.47 1.97 3.05
C GLY A 99 -4.51 3.38 2.45
N GLY A 100 -3.52 4.20 2.81
CA GLY A 100 -3.33 5.54 2.25
C GLY A 100 -2.53 5.52 0.94
N ASN A 101 -2.76 6.52 0.08
CA ASN A 101 -2.00 6.70 -1.16
C ASN A 101 -0.57 7.17 -0.86
N SER A 102 0.39 6.76 -1.71
CA SER A 102 1.74 7.35 -1.72
C SER A 102 1.89 8.24 -2.96
N SER A 103 2.66 9.33 -2.86
CA SER A 103 2.93 10.20 -4.01
C SER A 103 4.23 10.99 -3.87
N ILE A 104 4.78 11.41 -5.00
CA ILE A 104 5.91 12.33 -5.08
C ILE A 104 5.63 13.39 -6.16
N VAL A 105 6.00 14.63 -5.87
CA VAL A 105 6.02 15.72 -6.85
C VAL A 105 7.36 15.70 -7.58
N THR A 106 7.33 15.80 -8.91
CA THR A 106 8.50 15.95 -9.79
C THR A 106 8.34 17.21 -10.65
N LEU A 107 9.32 17.52 -11.50
CA LEU A 107 9.18 18.62 -12.47
C LEU A 107 8.12 18.33 -13.54
N GLN A 108 7.80 17.05 -13.77
CA GLN A 108 6.85 16.61 -14.79
C GLN A 108 5.42 16.45 -14.25
N GLY A 109 5.23 16.47 -12.92
CA GLY A 109 3.92 16.42 -12.30
C GLY A 109 3.92 15.69 -10.97
N THR A 110 2.74 15.25 -10.53
CA THR A 110 2.62 14.39 -9.34
C THR A 110 2.40 12.94 -9.78
N ILE A 111 3.23 12.06 -9.25
CA ILE A 111 3.11 10.63 -9.46
C ILE A 111 2.52 10.04 -8.19
N SER A 112 1.47 9.23 -8.31
CA SER A 112 0.78 8.66 -7.16
C SER A 112 0.44 7.19 -7.35
N SER A 113 0.29 6.47 -6.24
CA SER A 113 -0.15 5.08 -6.19
C SER A 113 -1.26 4.94 -5.15
N THR A 114 -2.27 4.13 -5.46
CA THR A 114 -3.50 4.01 -4.66
C THR A 114 -3.29 3.06 -3.48
N GLY A 115 -3.77 3.44 -2.30
CA GLY A 115 -3.75 2.60 -1.11
C GLY A 115 -4.50 1.28 -1.28
N GLY A 116 -4.14 0.27 -0.49
CA GLY A 116 -4.70 -1.07 -0.59
C GLY A 116 -6.14 -1.16 -0.09
N GLY A 117 -6.89 -2.06 -0.72
CA GLY A 117 -8.28 -2.35 -0.37
C GLY A 117 -8.40 -3.08 0.96
N GLN A 118 -9.43 -2.76 1.74
CA GLN A 118 -9.65 -3.37 3.05
C GLN A 118 -10.20 -4.81 2.94
N GLY A 119 -9.87 -5.67 3.90
CA GLY A 119 -10.48 -6.99 4.02
C GLY A 119 -11.89 -6.92 4.61
N GLY A 120 -12.81 -7.73 4.06
CA GLY A 120 -14.19 -7.81 4.53
C GLY A 120 -14.33 -8.63 5.82
N SER A 121 -15.17 -8.20 6.75
CA SER A 121 -15.45 -8.96 7.98
C SER A 121 -16.29 -10.20 7.73
N ALA A 122 -16.13 -11.20 8.59
CA ALA A 122 -17.07 -12.31 8.65
C ALA A 122 -18.46 -11.85 9.11
N SER A 123 -19.51 -12.58 8.75
CA SER A 123 -20.88 -12.34 9.22
C SER A 123 -21.29 -13.26 10.36
N ALA A 124 -22.16 -12.76 11.23
CA ALA A 124 -22.78 -13.54 12.29
C ALA A 124 -23.87 -14.51 11.77
N PHE A 125 -24.36 -15.35 12.67
CA PHE A 125 -25.37 -16.40 12.47
C PHE A 125 -26.79 -15.82 12.34
N SER A 126 -27.06 -14.90 11.41
CA SER A 126 -28.43 -14.58 11.01
C SER A 126 -28.48 -14.06 9.57
N SER A 127 -29.62 -14.28 8.91
CA SER A 127 -29.91 -13.80 7.55
C SER A 127 -29.91 -12.28 7.39
N GLU A 128 -29.61 -11.50 8.44
CA GLU A 128 -29.83 -10.05 8.47
C GLU A 128 -28.58 -9.24 8.09
N THR A 129 -27.37 -9.82 8.17
CA THR A 129 -26.16 -9.19 7.66
C THR A 129 -25.29 -10.25 6.97
N GLY A 130 -25.37 -10.35 5.63
CA GLY A 130 -24.43 -11.17 4.86
C GLY A 130 -22.98 -10.75 5.12
N PRO A 131 -21.97 -11.57 4.77
CA PRO A 131 -20.60 -11.17 4.97
C PRO A 131 -20.27 -9.94 4.16
N ARG A 132 -19.26 -9.26 4.65
CA ARG A 132 -18.84 -8.02 4.04
C ARG A 132 -17.85 -8.32 2.93
N ASN A 133 -18.04 -7.62 1.83
CA ASN A 133 -17.13 -7.67 0.71
C ASN A 133 -15.82 -6.97 1.11
N GLY A 134 -14.72 -7.35 0.46
CA GLY A 134 -13.53 -6.51 0.46
C GLY A 134 -13.83 -5.15 -0.21
N ALA A 135 -12.95 -4.18 -0.01
CA ALA A 135 -13.01 -2.91 -0.74
C ALA A 135 -11.96 -2.84 -1.85
N THR A 136 -12.25 -2.03 -2.87
CA THR A 136 -11.32 -1.68 -3.95
C THR A 136 -10.11 -0.92 -3.40
N GLY A 137 -9.00 -0.97 -4.14
CA GLY A 137 -7.78 -0.23 -3.84
C GLY A 137 -6.74 -0.42 -4.95
N GLY A 138 -5.49 -0.06 -4.67
CA GLY A 138 -4.37 -0.39 -5.56
C GLY A 138 -4.32 -1.89 -5.84
N SER A 139 -4.37 -2.71 -4.77
CA SER A 139 -4.85 -4.09 -4.85
C SER A 139 -6.14 -4.26 -4.05
N GLY A 140 -7.05 -5.11 -4.53
CA GLY A 140 -8.37 -5.32 -3.92
C GLY A 140 -8.32 -6.21 -2.68
N GLY A 141 -9.17 -5.90 -1.69
CA GLY A 141 -9.30 -6.72 -0.49
C GLY A 141 -10.11 -8.01 -0.73
N GLY A 142 -9.85 -9.02 0.10
CA GLY A 142 -10.57 -10.29 0.10
C GLY A 142 -11.90 -10.19 0.86
N GLY A 143 -12.88 -11.00 0.44
CA GLY A 143 -14.19 -11.08 1.08
C GLY A 143 -14.19 -11.89 2.38
N GLY A 144 -15.06 -11.53 3.33
CA GLY A 144 -15.24 -12.28 4.57
C GLY A 144 -15.91 -13.64 4.35
N GLY A 145 -15.55 -14.62 5.19
CA GLY A 145 -16.25 -15.90 5.25
C GLY A 145 -17.63 -15.74 5.89
N SER A 146 -18.57 -16.62 5.55
CA SER A 146 -19.88 -16.65 6.18
C SER A 146 -20.51 -18.02 6.29
N TYR A 147 -21.58 -18.00 7.04
CA TYR A 147 -22.50 -19.09 7.23
C TYR A 147 -23.30 -19.46 5.95
N ASN A 148 -23.81 -18.50 5.16
CA ASN A 148 -24.75 -18.78 4.04
C ASN A 148 -24.33 -18.26 2.66
N ALA A 149 -23.54 -17.19 2.57
CA ALA A 149 -23.27 -16.52 1.30
C ALA A 149 -21.89 -15.89 1.35
N ALA A 150 -20.90 -16.33 0.57
CA ALA A 150 -19.54 -15.80 0.65
C ALA A 150 -19.45 -14.27 0.45
N GLY A 151 -18.57 -13.60 1.20
CA GLY A 151 -18.19 -12.22 0.89
C GLY A 151 -17.40 -12.19 -0.40
N SER A 152 -17.66 -11.22 -1.26
CA SER A 152 -16.92 -11.07 -2.52
C SER A 152 -15.59 -10.36 -2.28
N GLY A 153 -14.53 -10.79 -2.96
CA GLY A 153 -13.32 -9.99 -3.10
C GLY A 153 -13.58 -8.75 -3.96
N ALA A 154 -12.74 -7.74 -3.82
CA ALA A 154 -12.82 -6.51 -4.60
C ALA A 154 -11.78 -6.46 -5.71
N SER A 155 -12.00 -5.60 -6.70
CA SER A 155 -11.03 -5.34 -7.77
C SER A 155 -9.80 -4.56 -7.28
N GLY A 156 -8.64 -4.84 -7.87
CA GLY A 156 -7.47 -3.98 -7.81
C GLY A 156 -7.53 -2.85 -8.84
N ASN A 157 -6.47 -2.04 -8.90
CA ASN A 157 -6.29 -0.93 -9.83
C ASN A 157 -7.38 0.16 -9.75
N GLU A 158 -7.78 0.54 -8.53
CA GLU A 158 -8.75 1.63 -8.31
C GLU A 158 -8.30 2.96 -8.96
N GLY A 159 -6.99 3.21 -9.05
CA GLY A 159 -6.43 4.37 -9.76
C GLY A 159 -6.56 4.33 -11.28
N SER A 160 -7.03 3.22 -11.86
CA SER A 160 -7.22 3.04 -13.31
C SER A 160 -5.93 3.23 -14.13
N TYR A 161 -4.78 2.85 -13.58
CA TYR A 161 -3.49 2.98 -14.25
C TYR A 161 -3.28 1.91 -15.33
N THR A 162 -2.40 2.21 -16.28
CA THR A 162 -1.87 1.24 -17.25
C THR A 162 -0.34 1.35 -17.28
N PRO A 163 0.39 0.27 -16.98
CA PRO A 163 -0.10 -1.01 -16.44
C PRO A 163 -0.84 -0.86 -15.11
N ALA A 164 -1.65 -1.88 -14.76
CA ALA A 164 -2.41 -1.89 -13.52
C ALA A 164 -1.47 -1.88 -12.30
N GLU A 165 -1.83 -1.13 -11.24
CA GLU A 165 -1.02 -1.02 -10.03
C GLU A 165 -1.23 -2.17 -9.03
N GLY A 166 -2.11 -3.12 -9.32
CA GLY A 166 -2.36 -4.28 -8.47
C GLY A 166 -3.52 -5.14 -8.95
N ASN A 167 -3.80 -6.21 -8.19
CA ASN A 167 -4.73 -7.26 -8.59
C ASN A 167 -5.94 -7.36 -7.65
N SER A 168 -6.95 -8.10 -8.09
CA SER A 168 -8.18 -8.35 -7.33
C SER A 168 -7.95 -9.26 -6.11
N GLY A 169 -8.76 -9.09 -5.08
CA GLY A 169 -8.85 -10.01 -3.95
C GLY A 169 -9.70 -11.25 -4.29
N GLY A 170 -9.56 -12.28 -3.47
CA GLY A 170 -10.34 -13.51 -3.53
C GLY A 170 -11.64 -13.43 -2.73
N ASN A 171 -12.59 -14.28 -3.09
CA ASN A 171 -13.86 -14.40 -2.36
C ASN A 171 -13.66 -15.15 -1.03
N GLY A 172 -14.49 -14.86 -0.04
CA GLY A 172 -14.65 -15.73 1.12
C GLY A 172 -15.32 -17.06 0.74
N ALA A 173 -15.46 -17.96 1.70
CA ALA A 173 -16.30 -19.14 1.58
C ALA A 173 -17.66 -18.92 2.24
N GLY A 174 -18.71 -19.54 1.69
CA GLY A 174 -19.97 -19.78 2.39
C GLY A 174 -20.02 -21.22 2.87
N ALA A 175 -20.45 -21.47 4.11
CA ALA A 175 -20.41 -22.81 4.68
C ALA A 175 -21.63 -23.09 5.60
N ASN A 176 -22.63 -23.80 5.05
CA ASN A 176 -23.88 -24.18 5.73
C ASN A 176 -23.60 -24.98 7.02
N TYR A 177 -23.60 -24.34 8.19
CA TYR A 177 -23.22 -24.93 9.49
C TYR A 177 -21.80 -25.50 9.56
N GLN A 178 -20.92 -25.03 8.68
CA GLN A 178 -19.53 -25.46 8.63
C GLN A 178 -18.60 -24.24 8.70
N TRP A 179 -17.32 -24.54 8.87
CA TRP A 179 -16.26 -23.56 8.92
C TRP A 179 -16.10 -22.91 7.54
N SER A 180 -15.93 -21.59 7.53
CA SER A 180 -15.64 -20.84 6.31
C SER A 180 -14.44 -19.93 6.51
N SER A 181 -13.49 -20.00 5.59
CA SER A 181 -12.37 -19.07 5.54
C SER A 181 -12.73 -17.79 4.81
N GLY A 182 -12.03 -16.70 5.15
CA GLY A 182 -12.01 -15.50 4.31
C GLY A 182 -11.16 -15.68 3.05
N GLY A 183 -11.42 -14.87 2.04
CA GLY A 183 -10.59 -14.76 0.83
C GLY A 183 -9.31 -13.97 1.11
N GLY A 184 -8.25 -14.22 0.36
CA GLY A 184 -7.01 -13.44 0.44
C GLY A 184 -7.13 -12.12 -0.32
N GLY A 185 -6.35 -11.12 0.07
CA GLY A 185 -6.25 -9.87 -0.68
C GLY A 185 -5.33 -10.00 -1.90
N GLY A 186 -5.55 -9.16 -2.90
CA GLY A 186 -4.68 -9.08 -4.08
C GLY A 186 -3.32 -8.49 -3.74
N GLY A 187 -2.31 -8.89 -4.51
CA GLY A 187 -0.96 -8.33 -4.48
C GLY A 187 -0.63 -7.61 -5.79
N ALA A 188 0.60 -7.11 -5.87
CA ALA A 188 1.11 -6.40 -7.05
C ALA A 188 1.20 -7.31 -8.29
N SER A 189 1.45 -8.62 -8.13
CA SER A 189 1.65 -9.56 -9.26
C SER A 189 0.67 -10.73 -9.31
N GLY A 190 -0.21 -10.88 -8.32
CA GLY A 190 -1.18 -11.97 -8.29
C GLY A 190 -2.47 -11.60 -7.58
N SER A 191 -3.58 -12.19 -8.03
CA SER A 191 -4.86 -12.09 -7.34
C SER A 191 -4.85 -12.87 -6.04
N GLY A 192 -5.70 -12.47 -5.10
CA GLY A 192 -5.94 -13.21 -3.86
C GLY A 192 -6.70 -14.52 -4.13
N GLY A 193 -6.40 -15.56 -3.34
CA GLY A 193 -7.07 -16.85 -3.41
C GLY A 193 -8.42 -16.84 -2.71
N THR A 194 -9.36 -17.64 -3.21
CA THR A 194 -10.66 -17.87 -2.57
C THR A 194 -10.52 -18.69 -1.30
N GLY A 195 -11.27 -18.34 -0.25
CA GLY A 195 -11.34 -19.12 0.98
C GLY A 195 -12.01 -20.48 0.78
N GLY A 196 -11.64 -21.49 1.58
CA GLY A 196 -12.27 -22.81 1.60
C GLY A 196 -13.37 -22.96 2.67
N SER A 197 -14.15 -24.03 2.55
CA SER A 197 -15.13 -24.50 3.55
C SER A 197 -14.83 -25.94 4.00
N GLY A 198 -15.18 -26.30 5.24
CA GLY A 198 -15.18 -27.70 5.69
C GLY A 198 -14.66 -27.93 7.12
N SER A 199 -14.99 -29.09 7.70
CA SER A 199 -14.79 -29.43 9.12
C SER A 199 -13.38 -29.85 9.56
N GLY A 200 -12.33 -29.54 8.77
CA GLY A 200 -11.00 -30.14 8.98
C GLY A 200 -9.79 -29.22 8.75
N GLY A 201 -9.93 -27.90 8.79
CA GLY A 201 -8.83 -27.00 8.42
C GLY A 201 -9.01 -26.49 7.00
N ALA A 202 -10.08 -25.73 6.76
CA ALA A 202 -10.34 -25.21 5.43
C ALA A 202 -9.20 -24.29 5.00
N ASN A 203 -8.78 -24.40 3.73
CA ASN A 203 -7.72 -23.56 3.18
C ASN A 203 -8.11 -22.08 3.37
N ARG A 204 -7.18 -21.29 3.90
CA ARG A 204 -7.32 -19.84 3.87
C ARG A 204 -7.19 -19.35 2.44
N GLY A 205 -7.88 -18.28 2.10
CA GLY A 205 -7.59 -17.60 0.85
C GLY A 205 -6.15 -17.07 0.89
N ALA A 206 -5.30 -17.57 -0.02
CA ALA A 206 -3.91 -17.16 -0.10
C ALA A 206 -3.79 -15.68 -0.48
N GLY A 207 -2.84 -14.96 0.11
CA GLY A 207 -2.54 -13.59 -0.32
C GLY A 207 -1.94 -13.58 -1.71
N GLY A 208 -2.28 -12.57 -2.51
CA GLY A 208 -1.68 -12.37 -3.83
C GLY A 208 -0.19 -12.08 -3.74
N SER A 209 0.59 -12.59 -4.69
CA SER A 209 2.04 -12.39 -4.72
C SER A 209 2.42 -10.92 -4.88
N GLY A 210 3.53 -10.52 -4.23
CA GLY A 210 4.16 -9.23 -4.45
C GLY A 210 5.05 -9.22 -5.69
N THR A 211 5.72 -8.10 -5.92
CA THR A 211 6.70 -7.97 -7.01
C THR A 211 8.01 -7.39 -6.51
N SER A 212 9.12 -7.78 -7.12
CA SER A 212 10.45 -7.29 -6.79
C SER A 212 10.80 -6.13 -7.71
N GLY A 213 11.06 -4.96 -7.13
CA GLY A 213 11.46 -3.80 -7.91
C GLY A 213 12.92 -3.81 -8.32
N PHE A 214 13.34 -2.77 -9.04
CA PHE A 214 14.73 -2.59 -9.46
C PHE A 214 15.75 -2.57 -8.31
N ASP A 215 15.32 -2.38 -7.06
CA ASP A 215 16.14 -2.45 -5.85
C ASP A 215 16.25 -3.86 -5.26
N GLY A 216 15.62 -4.85 -5.90
CA GLY A 216 15.64 -6.26 -5.52
C GLY A 216 14.73 -6.62 -4.34
N VAL A 217 13.97 -5.66 -3.79
CA VAL A 217 13.12 -5.89 -2.61
C VAL A 217 11.68 -6.16 -3.05
N THR A 218 11.14 -7.30 -2.60
CA THR A 218 9.74 -7.68 -2.86
C THR A 218 8.78 -6.83 -2.02
N ARG A 219 7.82 -6.18 -2.69
CA ARG A 219 6.78 -5.32 -2.07
C ARG A 219 5.39 -5.64 -2.60
N GLY A 220 4.38 -5.05 -1.96
CA GLY A 220 2.99 -5.15 -2.41
C GLY A 220 2.42 -6.57 -2.34
N VAL A 221 2.68 -7.28 -1.25
CA VAL A 221 2.17 -8.64 -1.03
C VAL A 221 0.77 -8.57 -0.41
N GLY A 222 -0.21 -9.26 -1.00
CA GLY A 222 -1.56 -9.36 -0.46
C GLY A 222 -1.59 -10.21 0.82
N ALA A 223 -2.57 -9.95 1.68
CA ALA A 223 -2.71 -10.70 2.93
C ALA A 223 -3.54 -11.97 2.75
N HIS A 224 -3.26 -12.97 3.58
CA HIS A 224 -4.11 -14.14 3.72
C HIS A 224 -5.45 -13.80 4.38
N GLY A 225 -6.52 -14.48 3.97
CA GLY A 225 -7.76 -14.56 4.74
C GLY A 225 -7.58 -15.40 6.00
N ALA A 226 -8.49 -15.28 6.97
CA ALA A 226 -8.40 -16.04 8.22
C ALA A 226 -9.05 -17.43 8.11
N HIS A 227 -8.50 -18.36 8.90
CA HIS A 227 -9.11 -19.64 9.30
C HIS A 227 -8.61 -19.99 10.72
N HIS A 228 -9.34 -20.80 11.47
CA HIS A 228 -9.01 -21.21 12.85
C HIS A 228 -7.51 -21.50 13.08
N GLY A 229 -6.96 -20.96 14.16
CA GLY A 229 -5.66 -21.38 14.73
C GLY A 229 -4.39 -20.81 14.09
N GLY A 230 -4.47 -19.79 13.24
CA GLY A 230 -3.24 -19.14 12.76
C GLY A 230 -3.47 -17.72 12.28
N GLN A 231 -2.62 -16.85 12.77
CA GLN A 231 -2.34 -15.57 12.16
C GLN A 231 -1.19 -15.82 11.19
N ASP A 232 -1.41 -15.67 9.89
CA ASP A 232 -0.24 -15.54 9.02
C ASP A 232 0.39 -14.20 9.34
N SER A 233 1.67 -14.27 9.72
CA SER A 233 2.56 -13.14 9.64
C SER A 233 3.20 -13.18 8.26
N ASN A 234 2.39 -12.93 7.22
CA ASN A 234 2.95 -12.15 6.12
C ASN A 234 3.27 -10.81 6.79
N GLY A 235 4.46 -10.72 7.39
CA GLY A 235 4.85 -9.57 8.19
C GLY A 235 4.53 -8.33 7.38
N ALA A 236 3.97 -7.30 8.03
CA ALA A 236 3.62 -6.05 7.37
C ALA A 236 4.82 -5.52 6.59
N ASN A 237 4.95 -5.93 5.33
CA ASN A 237 5.95 -5.42 4.42
C ASN A 237 5.38 -4.12 3.87
N THR A 238 6.25 -3.32 3.31
CA THR A 238 5.81 -2.05 2.78
C THR A 238 4.76 -2.24 1.68
N GLY A 239 3.60 -1.63 1.89
CA GLY A 239 2.41 -1.84 1.06
C GLY A 239 1.77 -3.21 1.19
N GLY A 240 2.11 -4.01 2.19
CA GLY A 240 1.49 -5.30 2.46
C GLY A 240 0.13 -5.18 3.13
N GLY A 241 -0.78 -6.08 2.80
CA GLY A 241 -2.09 -6.13 3.44
C GLY A 241 -2.05 -6.77 4.84
N GLY A 242 -2.96 -6.37 5.71
CA GLY A 242 -3.20 -7.02 7.01
C GLY A 242 -3.99 -8.32 6.87
N THR A 243 -3.61 -9.36 7.60
CA THR A 243 -4.31 -10.65 7.62
C THR A 243 -5.63 -10.58 8.37
N GLY A 244 -6.59 -11.40 7.94
CA GLY A 244 -7.87 -11.52 8.63
C GLY A 244 -7.69 -12.02 10.08
N GLY A 245 -8.58 -11.59 10.97
CA GLY A 245 -8.52 -11.93 12.40
C GLY A 245 -9.51 -13.00 12.84
N TRP A 246 -9.30 -13.53 14.04
CA TRP A 246 -10.33 -14.21 14.84
C TRP A 246 -10.52 -13.41 16.15
N ALA A 247 -11.18 -13.98 17.16
CA ALA A 247 -11.28 -13.40 18.50
C ALA A 247 -9.90 -12.89 18.97
N GLY A 248 -9.72 -11.57 19.02
CA GLY A 248 -8.41 -10.91 19.22
C GLY A 248 -8.00 -9.90 18.14
N GLY A 249 -8.68 -9.87 16.99
CA GLY A 249 -8.51 -8.86 15.94
C GLY A 249 -7.68 -9.30 14.74
N ALA A 250 -7.81 -8.57 13.64
CA ALA A 250 -7.01 -8.69 12.42
C ALA A 250 -5.67 -7.94 12.55
N ALA A 251 -4.84 -7.99 11.51
CA ALA A 251 -3.64 -7.16 11.41
C ALA A 251 -3.90 -5.86 10.62
N SER A 252 -3.16 -4.82 10.97
CA SER A 252 -3.09 -3.57 10.18
C SER A 252 -2.21 -3.77 8.95
N GLY A 253 -2.44 -2.97 7.92
CA GLY A 253 -1.59 -2.95 6.72
C GLY A 253 -0.22 -2.29 6.97
N GLY A 254 0.74 -2.58 6.10
CA GLY A 254 2.04 -1.90 6.10
C GLY A 254 1.96 -0.51 5.47
N SER A 255 2.81 0.42 5.93
CA SER A 255 2.97 1.73 5.29
C SER A 255 3.52 1.59 3.87
N GLY A 256 3.37 2.61 3.04
CA GLY A 256 4.01 2.71 1.73
C GLY A 256 5.49 3.07 1.82
N VAL A 257 6.16 3.14 0.65
CA VAL A 257 7.49 3.73 0.46
C VAL A 257 7.57 4.35 -0.94
N ILE A 258 8.57 5.20 -1.12
CA ILE A 258 9.05 5.61 -2.43
C ILE A 258 10.53 5.25 -2.53
N VAL A 259 10.92 4.63 -3.63
CA VAL A 259 12.31 4.32 -3.95
C VAL A 259 12.71 5.16 -5.15
N LEU A 260 13.81 5.90 -5.01
CA LEU A 260 14.40 6.71 -6.07
C LEU A 260 15.76 6.14 -6.42
N ARG A 261 16.09 6.05 -7.70
CA ARG A 261 17.42 5.67 -8.17
C ARG A 261 17.94 6.68 -9.17
N PHE A 262 19.14 7.21 -8.94
CA PHE A 262 19.73 8.27 -9.76
C PHE A 262 21.27 8.15 -9.77
N PRO A 263 21.98 8.84 -10.67
CA PRO A 263 23.44 8.78 -10.74
C PRO A 263 24.11 9.13 -9.42
N ASP A 264 25.18 8.41 -9.06
CA ASP A 264 25.89 8.62 -7.80
C ASP A 264 26.72 9.92 -7.73
N SER A 265 26.81 10.65 -8.85
CA SER A 265 27.33 12.01 -8.94
C SER A 265 26.45 13.05 -8.22
N PHE A 266 25.20 12.69 -7.89
CA PHE A 266 24.30 13.50 -7.08
C PHE A 266 24.14 12.90 -5.68
N THR A 267 23.75 13.73 -4.73
CA THR A 267 23.49 13.34 -3.34
C THR A 267 22.11 13.80 -2.88
N VAL A 268 21.63 13.22 -1.79
CA VAL A 268 20.45 13.75 -1.10
C VAL A 268 20.85 15.03 -0.37
N ASP A 269 20.14 16.12 -0.64
CA ASP A 269 20.31 17.38 0.09
C ASP A 269 19.59 17.29 1.44
N THR A 270 20.36 17.09 2.51
CA THR A 270 19.84 16.95 3.87
C THR A 270 19.27 18.26 4.43
N SER A 271 19.58 19.41 3.84
CA SER A 271 18.99 20.70 4.24
C SER A 271 17.57 20.89 3.70
N LEU A 272 17.27 20.22 2.59
CA LEU A 272 15.95 20.24 1.94
C LEU A 272 15.11 19.01 2.28
N THR A 273 15.75 17.94 2.74
CA THR A 273 15.10 16.65 3.01
C THR A 273 14.62 16.57 4.46
N THR A 274 13.30 16.51 4.63
CA THR A 274 12.65 16.32 5.94
C THR A 274 12.09 14.90 6.13
N SER A 275 12.00 14.13 5.05
CA SER A 275 11.59 12.73 5.11
C SER A 275 12.70 11.84 5.67
N THR A 276 12.32 10.79 6.39
CA THR A 276 13.24 9.71 6.77
C THR A 276 13.53 8.83 5.56
N TYR A 277 14.80 8.49 5.35
CA TYR A 277 15.21 7.64 4.24
C TYR A 277 16.37 6.72 4.62
N THR A 278 16.56 5.67 3.83
CA THR A 278 17.79 4.87 3.81
C THR A 278 18.40 4.92 2.42
N GLU A 279 19.71 4.72 2.34
CA GLU A 279 20.45 4.97 1.11
C GLU A 279 21.52 3.90 0.89
N SER A 280 21.73 3.55 -0.37
CA SER A 280 22.81 2.68 -0.82
C SER A 280 23.36 3.16 -2.16
N THR A 281 24.58 2.74 -2.48
CA THR A 281 25.23 3.04 -3.76
C THR A 281 25.76 1.75 -4.37
N SER A 282 25.42 1.50 -5.63
CA SER A 282 25.89 0.34 -6.38
C SER A 282 25.92 0.65 -7.87
N SER A 283 26.96 0.17 -8.55
CA SER A 283 27.07 0.24 -10.02
C SER A 283 26.84 1.65 -10.61
N GLY A 284 27.44 2.69 -10.00
CA GLY A 284 27.31 4.09 -10.45
C GLY A 284 25.98 4.76 -10.13
N ASN A 285 25.10 4.11 -9.35
CA ASN A 285 23.79 4.62 -8.98
C ASN A 285 23.62 4.68 -7.47
N ARG A 286 22.93 5.71 -7.01
CA ARG A 286 22.44 5.89 -5.66
C ARG A 286 20.98 5.47 -5.60
N THR A 287 20.62 4.65 -4.62
CA THR A 287 19.23 4.23 -4.37
C THR A 287 18.80 4.75 -3.01
N VAL A 288 17.71 5.53 -2.98
CA VAL A 288 17.15 6.16 -1.78
C VAL A 288 15.75 5.58 -1.55
N VAL A 289 15.52 5.03 -0.36
CA VAL A 289 14.21 4.50 0.07
C VAL A 289 13.61 5.46 1.10
N VAL A 290 12.63 6.24 0.69
CA VAL A 290 11.89 7.21 1.51
C VAL A 290 10.77 6.51 2.26
N LYS A 291 10.71 6.69 3.59
CA LYS A 291 9.85 5.94 4.52
C LYS A 291 8.85 6.81 5.29
N SER A 292 8.97 8.13 5.21
CA SER A 292 7.98 9.05 5.80
C SER A 292 7.62 10.20 4.88
N THR A 293 6.44 10.77 5.10
CA THR A 293 5.98 12.01 4.46
C THR A 293 6.88 13.18 4.86
N GLY A 294 7.07 14.11 3.92
CA GLY A 294 7.97 15.25 4.08
C GLY A 294 8.46 15.74 2.72
N ASN A 295 9.71 16.17 2.65
CA ASN A 295 10.39 16.58 1.44
C ASN A 295 11.62 15.71 1.18
N ILE A 296 11.98 15.59 -0.10
CA ILE A 296 13.27 15.10 -0.58
C ILE A 296 13.91 16.17 -1.47
N GLY A 297 15.22 16.40 -1.34
CA GLY A 297 15.97 17.32 -2.19
C GLY A 297 17.28 16.71 -2.68
N PHE A 298 17.88 17.31 -3.69
CA PHE A 298 19.11 16.84 -4.33
C PHE A 298 20.17 17.94 -4.39
N ALA A 299 21.44 17.54 -4.25
CA ALA A 299 22.62 18.39 -4.36
C ALA A 299 23.65 17.77 -5.32
#